data_AF-A0A962YKX5-F1
#
_entry.id   AF-A0A962YKX5-F1
#
_cell.length_a   1.000
_cell.length_b   1.000
_cell.length_c   1.000
_cell.angle_alpha   90.00
_cell.angle_beta   90.00
_cell.angle_gamma   90.00
#
_symmetry.space_group_name_H-M   'P 1'
#
loop_
_entity.id
_entity.type
_entity.pdbx_description
1 polymer ?
#
loop_
_entity_poly.entity_id
_entity_poly.type
_entity_poly.pdbx_seq_one_letter_code
_entity_poly.pdbx_strand_id
1 'polypeptide(L)' 'MAKEKIINFRIDAQLKKEARKLAEADGRSLSNWITLLIERELKKTGKKA' A
#
# COMPACT_ATOMS: atom_id res chain seq x y z
N MET A 1 -17.69 -16.24 0.89
CA MET A 1 -16.39 -15.59 1.10
C MET A 1 -16.03 -14.84 -0.18
N ALA A 2 -16.11 -13.50 -0.18
CA ALA A 2 -15.90 -12.73 -1.40
C ALA A 2 -14.47 -12.97 -1.89
N LYS A 3 -14.33 -13.45 -3.13
CA LYS A 3 -13.05 -13.70 -3.79
C LYS A 3 -12.14 -12.50 -3.55
N GLU A 4 -11.06 -12.68 -2.80
CA GLU A 4 -10.09 -11.62 -2.56
C GLU A 4 -9.64 -11.05 -3.91
N LYS A 5 -9.86 -9.75 -4.11
CA LYS A 5 -9.47 -9.06 -5.33
C LYS A 5 -7.95 -8.84 -5.28
N ILE A 6 -7.20 -9.81 -5.79
CA ILE A 6 -5.73 -9.74 -5.88
C ILE A 6 -5.35 -8.70 -6.94
N ILE A 7 -4.52 -7.74 -6.57
CA ILE A 7 -3.91 -6.78 -7.51
C ILE A 7 -2.46 -7.20 -7.74
N ASN A 8 -2.17 -7.65 -8.96
CA ASN A 8 -0.80 -7.95 -9.39
C ASN A 8 -0.25 -6.78 -10.18
N PHE A 9 0.86 -6.20 -9.72
CA PHE A 9 1.54 -5.11 -10.41
C PHE A 9 3.05 -5.32 -10.35
N ARG A 10 3.74 -4.82 -11.37
CA ARG A 10 5.20 -4.87 -11.45
C ARG A 10 5.77 -3.62 -10.77
N ILE A 11 6.77 -3.84 -9.92
CA ILE A 11 7.54 -2.77 -9.28
C ILE A 11 9.00 -3.09 -9.36
N ASP A 12 9.80 -2.03 -9.30
CA ASP A 12 11.24 -2.16 -9.15
C ASP A 12 11.61 -2.92 -7.86
N ALA A 13 12.67 -3.72 -7.93
CA ALA A 13 13.10 -4.57 -6.84
C ALA A 13 13.64 -3.78 -5.64
N GLN A 14 14.34 -2.66 -5.90
CA GLN A 14 14.83 -1.77 -4.84
C GLN A 14 13.66 -1.07 -4.16
N LEU A 15 12.70 -0.54 -4.95
CA LEU A 15 11.49 0.06 -4.41
C LEU A 15 10.71 -0.92 -3.52
N LYS A 16 10.57 -2.18 -3.94
CA LYS A 16 9.92 -3.23 -3.14
C LYS A 16 10.62 -3.45 -1.80
N LYS A 17 11.95 -3.47 -1.81
CA LYS A 17 12.76 -3.70 -0.61
C LYS A 17 12.63 -2.55 0.38
N GLU A 18 12.66 -1.31 -0.10
CA GLU A 18 12.49 -0.12 0.72
C GLU A 18 11.08 -0.02 1.30
N ALA A 19 10.05 -0.22 0.48
CA ALA A 19 8.66 -0.25 0.92
C ALA A 19 8.43 -1.31 2.00
N ARG A 20 9.03 -2.50 1.85
CA ARG A 20 8.93 -3.57 2.84
C ARG A 20 9.54 -3.17 4.19
N LYS A 21 10.73 -2.55 4.19
CA LYS A 21 11.36 -2.06 5.42
C LYS A 21 10.49 -1.04 6.15
N LEU A 22 9.88 -0.11 5.40
CA LEU A 22 8.98 0.88 5.97
C LEU A 22 7.70 0.25 6.53
N ALA A 23 7.14 -0.74 5.84
CA ALA A 23 6.00 -1.50 6.33
C ALA A 23 6.32 -2.26 7.63
N GLU A 24 7.47 -2.92 7.69
CA GLU A 24 7.95 -3.65 8.87
C GLU A 24 8.19 -2.72 10.06
N ALA A 25 8.78 -1.54 9.83
CA ALA A 25 8.97 -0.52 10.87
C ALA A 25 7.64 0.02 11.43
N ASP A 26 6.59 0.05 10.61
CA ASP A 26 5.22 0.43 11.01
C ASP A 26 4.41 -0.76 11.59
N GLY A 27 5.03 -1.95 11.72
CA GLY A 27 4.40 -3.16 12.24
C GLY A 27 3.33 -3.76 11.32
N ARG A 28 3.36 -3.46 10.01
CA ARG A 28 2.35 -3.88 9.02
C ARG A 28 2.95 -4.78 7.95
N SER A 29 2.09 -5.58 7.32
CA SER A 29 2.45 -6.25 6.06
C SER A 29 2.56 -5.23 4.91
N LEU A 30 3.36 -5.55 3.90
CA LEU A 30 3.52 -4.69 2.72
C LEU A 30 2.18 -4.37 2.05
N SER A 31 1.29 -5.36 1.90
CA SER A 31 -0.03 -5.15 1.30
C SER A 31 -0.89 -4.18 2.11
N ASN A 32 -0.96 -4.34 3.44
CA ASN A 32 -1.74 -3.44 4.30
C ASN A 32 -1.15 -2.02 4.33
N TRP A 33 0.17 -1.92 4.28
CA TRP A 33 0.85 -0.64 4.21
C TRP A 33 0.55 0.09 2.90
N ILE A 34 0.54 -0.61 1.77
CA ILE A 34 0.15 -0.04 0.47
C ILE A 34 -1.33 0.38 0.48
N THR A 35 -2.23 -0.44 1.02
CA THR A 35 -3.66 -0.08 1.16
C THR A 35 -3.82 1.21 1.97
N LEU A 36 -3.11 1.34 3.09
CA LEU A 36 -3.13 2.56 3.91
C LEU A 36 -2.65 3.78 3.13
N LEU A 37 -1.60 3.65 2.31
CA LEU A 37 -1.10 4.75 1.48
C LEU A 37 -2.16 5.20 0.48
N ILE A 38 -2.81 4.26 -0.21
CA ILE A 38 -3.89 4.55 -1.15
C ILE A 38 -5.05 5.27 -0.44
N GLU A 39 -5.49 4.76 0.71
CA GLU A 39 -6.56 5.40 1.50
C GLU A 39 -6.19 6.82 1.96
N ARG A 40 -4.95 7.02 2.42
CA ARG A 40 -4.46 8.34 2.83
C ARG A 40 -4.48 9.31 1.65
N GLU A 41 -4.06 8.86 0.48
CA GLU A 41 -4.03 9.69 -0.72
C GLU A 41 -5.45 10.03 -1.22
N LEU A 42 -6.36 9.06 -1.19
CA LEU A 42 -7.77 9.28 -1.49
C LEU A 42 -8.41 10.30 -0.51
N LYS A 43 -8.11 10.21 0.79
CA LYS A 43 -8.60 11.17 1.80
C LYS A 43 -8.06 12.57 1.60
N LYS A 44 -6.79 12.71 1.18
CA LYS A 44 -6.20 14.02 0.87
C LYS A 44 -6.87 14.67 -0.33
N THR A 45 -7.10 13.89 -1.39
CA THR A 45 -7.73 14.37 -2.62
C THR A 45 -9.21 14.65 -2.43
N GLY A 46 -9.93 13.79 -1.70
CA GLY A 46 -11.35 13.98 -1.37
C GLY A 46 -11.65 15.14 -0.40
N LYS A 47 -10.63 15.69 0.28
CA LYS A 47 -10.76 16.93 1.07
C LYS A 47 -10.63 18.21 0.24
N LYS A 48 -10.25 18.11 -1.03
CA LYS A 48 -10.08 19.26 -1.95
C LYS A 48 -11.20 19.39 -2.98
N ALA A 49 -12.27 18.60 -2.86
CA ALA A 49 -13.47 18.66 -3.71
C ALA A 49 -14.67 19.15 -2.89
#